data_AF-A0A2R5FB19-F1
#
_entry.id   AF-A0A2R5FB19-F1
#
_cell.length_a   1.000
_cell.length_b   1.000
_cell.length_c   1.000
_cell.angle_alpha   90.00
_cell.angle_beta   90.00
_cell.angle_gamma   90.00
#
_symmetry.space_group_name_H-M   'P 1'
#
loop_
_entity.id
_entity.type
_entity.pdbx_description
1 polymer ?
#
loop_
_entity_poly.entity_id
_entity_poly.type
_entity_poly.pdbx_seq_one_letter_code
_entity_poly.pdbx_strand_id
1 'polypeptide(L)'
;MRPARFIPPLLAVLLFPAWVAEAAQPSTQASKESLQDIQSRIQDLKQELDRTEGAHADASDALKKSEQAISESNRKLMDLAQQEKGNAATLNDIRKEKSGLESTIASQQKLLGELFYRQYLNGDQSYLRALLQQRDPNQMARDVVYLGYVSRARANLIGDLRHNLTHVAQLDAQTQSSLQKIAELKSEQEKERQELQKQQAERRQLLQHLSAQIKSQRGEITKLQRDEKRLTQLIERLTRLAAKPPKKPATKTPSKPEPTEPQTAQQRNEELPTPYAGNGAFAATRGKLRLPVKGDIANRFGSPREETGISWKGLFIKAQEGSEVRSIANGRVVFADWLRGFGNLIIVDHGDGYMSLYGNNQTLLKKAGEEVTAGDAIAAVGNSGGIPQSGLYFEMRYQSRPFDPLSWCALR
;
A
#
# COMPACT_ATOMS: atom_id res chain seq x y z
N MET A 1 5.35 109.91 66.96
CA MET A 1 4.32 109.28 66.10
C MET A 1 3.71 108.11 66.86
N ARG A 2 2.40 108.14 67.08
CA ARG A 2 1.53 107.23 67.86
C ARG A 2 0.51 106.59 66.86
N PRO A 3 -0.32 105.57 67.21
CA PRO A 3 -0.26 104.60 68.31
C PRO A 3 -0.78 103.15 67.97
N ALA A 4 -0.80 102.28 69.00
CA ALA A 4 -1.84 101.27 69.34
C ALA A 4 -1.89 99.92 68.55
N ARG A 5 -2.34 98.75 69.05
CA ARG A 5 -2.86 98.17 70.34
C ARG A 5 -3.04 96.64 70.09
N PHE A 6 -2.66 95.72 70.99
CA PHE A 6 -3.50 94.95 71.94
C PHE A 6 -4.59 93.96 71.41
N ILE A 7 -4.34 92.64 71.64
CA ILE A 7 -5.22 91.49 72.09
C ILE A 7 -6.38 90.94 71.17
N PRO A 8 -6.67 89.59 71.16
CA PRO A 8 -7.59 88.84 70.25
C PRO A 8 -9.03 88.69 70.85
N PRO A 9 -10.10 88.06 70.25
CA PRO A 9 -10.23 86.61 69.88
C PRO A 9 -11.31 86.19 68.81
N LEU A 10 -11.46 84.85 68.63
CA LEU A 10 -12.70 84.06 68.38
C LEU A 10 -13.35 83.89 66.98
N LEU A 11 -13.63 82.60 66.70
CA LEU A 11 -14.74 81.96 65.96
C LEU A 11 -14.72 81.80 64.41
N ALA A 12 -14.45 80.55 64.01
CA ALA A 12 -15.16 79.65 63.09
C ALA A 12 -15.75 80.19 61.77
N VAL A 13 -15.47 79.47 60.66
CA VAL A 13 -16.43 78.59 59.97
C VAL A 13 -15.75 77.90 58.77
N LEU A 14 -16.00 76.59 58.71
CA LEU A 14 -15.86 75.58 57.64
C LEU A 14 -15.64 76.07 56.19
N LEU A 15 -14.65 75.47 55.51
CA LEU A 15 -14.79 75.01 54.13
C LEU A 15 -13.73 73.93 53.80
N PHE A 16 -14.19 72.67 53.79
CA PHE A 16 -13.46 71.53 53.24
C PHE A 16 -13.30 71.70 51.71
N PRO A 17 -12.10 71.57 51.12
CA PRO A 17 -12.01 71.26 49.70
C PRO A 17 -12.29 69.77 49.53
N ALA A 18 -13.38 69.50 48.81
CA ALA A 18 -13.73 68.18 48.32
C ALA A 18 -12.61 67.67 47.41
N TRP A 19 -11.87 66.68 47.88
CA TRP A 19 -11.01 65.86 47.05
C TRP A 19 -11.95 64.94 46.25
N VAL A 20 -12.26 65.35 45.02
CA VAL A 20 -12.97 64.50 44.06
C VAL A 20 -12.00 63.38 43.68
N ALA A 21 -12.20 62.22 44.29
CA ALA A 21 -11.59 60.98 43.83
C ALA A 21 -12.18 60.64 42.44
N GLU A 22 -11.45 61.00 41.39
CA GLU A 22 -11.64 60.51 40.03
C GLU A 22 -11.23 59.02 40.00
N ALA A 23 -12.13 58.15 40.45
CA ALA A 23 -11.91 56.71 40.56
C ALA A 23 -12.88 55.95 39.64
N ALA A 24 -12.66 56.00 38.32
CA ALA A 24 -13.42 55.17 37.38
C ALA A 24 -12.77 54.94 35.99
N GLN A 25 -11.47 54.66 35.85
CA GLN A 25 -10.89 54.29 34.53
C GLN A 25 -9.85 53.14 34.42
N PRO A 26 -9.35 52.45 35.48
CA PRO A 26 -8.33 51.40 35.26
C PRO A 26 -8.85 50.13 34.56
N SER A 27 -10.17 49.88 34.54
CA SER A 27 -10.74 48.62 34.00
C SER A 27 -10.82 48.58 32.46
N THR A 28 -11.06 49.73 31.81
CA THR A 28 -11.17 49.80 30.34
C THR A 28 -9.81 49.78 29.65
N GLN A 29 -8.76 50.31 30.28
CA GLN A 29 -7.41 50.33 29.73
C GLN A 29 -6.76 48.94 29.82
N ALA A 30 -6.88 48.28 30.97
CA ALA A 30 -6.43 46.89 31.15
C ALA A 30 -7.12 45.91 30.18
N SER A 31 -8.41 46.13 29.88
CA SER A 31 -9.15 45.31 28.91
C SER A 31 -8.69 45.51 27.46
N LYS A 32 -8.25 46.73 27.11
CA LYS A 32 -7.68 47.04 25.77
C LYS A 32 -6.29 46.43 25.59
N GLU A 33 -5.44 46.49 26.61
CA GLU A 33 -4.12 45.84 26.61
C GLU A 33 -4.25 44.32 26.49
N SER A 34 -5.18 43.72 27.25
CA SER A 34 -5.49 42.29 27.17
C SER A 34 -5.97 41.86 25.77
N LEU A 35 -6.72 42.73 25.08
CA LEU A 35 -7.17 42.47 23.72
C LEU A 35 -6.01 42.51 22.71
N GLN A 36 -5.08 43.46 22.86
CA GLN A 36 -3.88 43.53 22.02
C GLN A 36 -2.97 42.31 22.22
N ASP A 37 -2.80 41.85 23.46
CA ASP A 37 -2.02 40.65 23.78
C ASP A 37 -2.66 39.37 23.22
N ILE A 38 -3.99 39.25 23.28
CA ILE A 38 -4.70 38.13 22.64
C ILE A 38 -4.53 38.18 21.12
N GLN A 39 -4.57 39.37 20.51
CA GLN A 39 -4.40 39.53 19.06
C GLN A 39 -2.99 39.15 18.59
N SER A 40 -1.94 39.60 19.28
CA SER A 40 -0.55 39.19 18.98
C SER A 40 -0.38 37.69 19.15
N ARG A 41 -0.91 37.11 20.24
CA ARG A 41 -0.85 35.67 20.48
C ARG A 41 -1.55 34.85 19.41
N ILE A 42 -2.71 35.31 18.91
CA ILE A 42 -3.40 34.68 17.78
C ILE A 42 -2.56 34.73 16.51
N GLN A 43 -1.87 35.85 16.25
CA GLN A 43 -1.02 36.00 15.07
C GLN A 43 0.20 35.06 15.13
N ASP A 44 0.87 34.99 16.28
CA ASP A 44 2.01 34.09 16.48
C ASP A 44 1.60 32.63 16.32
N LEU A 45 0.48 32.23 16.94
CA LEU A 45 -0.07 30.88 16.80
C LEU A 45 -0.47 30.54 15.37
N LYS A 46 -0.98 31.51 14.60
CA LYS A 46 -1.26 31.30 13.17
C LYS A 46 0.02 31.08 12.38
N GLN A 47 1.06 31.87 12.62
CA GLN A 47 2.34 31.70 11.93
C GLN A 47 3.00 30.36 12.29
N GLU A 48 2.90 29.94 13.56
CA GLU A 48 3.38 28.62 13.99
C GLU A 48 2.57 27.49 13.36
N LEU A 49 1.23 27.62 13.32
CA LEU A 49 0.36 26.66 12.65
C LEU A 49 0.73 26.50 11.18
N ASP A 50 0.95 27.60 10.44
CA ASP A 50 1.34 27.55 9.03
C ASP A 50 2.67 26.79 8.84
N ARG A 51 3.64 26.98 9.75
CA ARG A 51 4.91 26.23 9.75
C ARG A 51 4.69 24.74 10.04
N THR A 52 3.87 24.41 11.04
CA THR A 52 3.55 23.03 11.39
C THR A 52 2.78 22.34 10.27
N GLU A 53 1.86 23.04 9.60
CA GLU A 53 1.13 22.54 8.43
C GLU A 53 2.05 22.31 7.23
N GLY A 54 3.02 23.21 6.99
CA GLY A 54 4.08 23.01 6.00
C GLY A 54 4.92 21.76 6.28
N ALA A 55 5.44 21.62 7.50
CA ALA A 55 6.21 20.44 7.91
C ALA A 55 5.40 19.14 7.80
N HIS A 56 4.10 19.18 8.11
CA HIS A 56 3.20 18.05 7.93
C HIS A 56 3.00 17.71 6.44
N ALA A 57 2.90 18.70 5.56
CA ALA A 57 2.81 18.47 4.12
C ALA A 57 4.08 17.80 3.59
N ASP A 58 5.26 18.31 3.95
CA ASP A 58 6.55 17.74 3.55
C ASP A 58 6.72 16.30 4.05
N ALA A 59 6.38 16.04 5.33
CA ALA A 59 6.42 14.70 5.90
C ALA A 59 5.42 13.75 5.20
N SER A 60 4.25 14.23 4.80
CA SER A 60 3.26 13.46 4.05
C SER A 60 3.75 13.11 2.64
N ASP A 61 4.42 14.03 1.95
CA ASP A 61 4.98 13.81 0.62
C ASP A 61 6.18 12.86 0.66
N ALA A 62 7.01 12.96 1.71
CA ALA A 62 8.09 11.99 1.96
C ALA A 62 7.53 10.59 2.26
N LEU A 63 6.46 10.48 3.05
CA LEU A 63 5.78 9.21 3.31
C LEU A 63 5.22 8.62 2.01
N LYS A 64 4.57 9.41 1.16
CA LYS A 64 4.09 9.00 -0.16
C LYS A 64 5.21 8.34 -0.97
N LYS A 65 6.35 9.03 -1.13
CA LYS A 65 7.49 8.51 -1.91
C LYS A 65 8.01 7.18 -1.34
N SER A 66 8.07 7.07 -0.01
CA SER A 66 8.46 5.84 0.68
C SER A 66 7.49 4.69 0.39
N GLU A 67 6.17 4.95 0.45
CA GLU A 67 5.14 3.94 0.19
C GLU A 67 5.11 3.48 -1.28
N GLN A 68 5.36 4.40 -2.22
CA GLN A 68 5.53 4.07 -3.64
C GLN A 68 6.77 3.19 -3.87
N ALA A 69 7.92 3.58 -3.29
CA ALA A 69 9.17 2.80 -3.40
C ALA A 69 9.03 1.39 -2.80
N ILE A 70 8.35 1.25 -1.65
CA ILE A 70 8.06 -0.06 -1.04
C ILE A 70 7.16 -0.90 -1.94
N SER A 71 6.10 -0.30 -2.52
CA SER A 71 5.22 -0.99 -3.48
C SER A 71 6.00 -1.49 -4.70
N GLU A 72 6.89 -0.67 -5.27
CA GLU A 72 7.75 -1.07 -6.39
C GLU A 72 8.73 -2.18 -6.02
N SER A 73 9.39 -2.08 -4.86
CA SER A 73 10.30 -3.11 -4.36
C SER A 73 9.58 -4.44 -4.14
N ASN A 74 8.39 -4.42 -3.52
CA ASN A 74 7.57 -5.62 -3.36
C ASN A 74 7.17 -6.26 -4.70
N ARG A 75 6.83 -5.44 -5.71
CA ARG A 75 6.52 -5.94 -7.05
C ARG A 75 7.74 -6.64 -7.67
N LYS A 76 8.92 -5.99 -7.61
CA LYS A 76 10.18 -6.59 -8.08
C LYS A 76 10.51 -7.90 -7.38
N LEU A 77 10.32 -7.97 -6.06
CA LEU A 77 10.53 -9.20 -5.29
C LEU A 77 9.60 -10.33 -5.74
N MET A 78 8.35 -10.02 -6.08
CA MET A 78 7.39 -11.00 -6.60
C MET A 78 7.77 -11.48 -8.01
N ASP A 79 8.21 -10.57 -8.88
CA ASP A 79 8.70 -10.91 -10.22
C ASP A 79 9.96 -11.81 -10.13
N LEU A 80 10.91 -11.47 -9.27
CA LEU A 80 12.11 -12.27 -9.02
C LEU A 80 11.76 -13.66 -8.46
N ALA A 81 10.79 -13.75 -7.53
CA ALA A 81 10.34 -15.05 -7.00
C ALA A 81 9.69 -15.92 -8.08
N GLN A 82 8.96 -15.32 -9.02
CA GLN A 82 8.37 -16.05 -10.14
C GLN A 82 9.45 -16.54 -11.13
N GLN A 83 10.46 -15.72 -11.42
CA GLN A 83 11.62 -16.11 -12.23
C GLN A 83 12.44 -17.22 -11.57
N GLU A 84 12.67 -17.14 -10.26
CA GLU A 84 13.34 -18.17 -9.46
C GLU A 84 12.61 -19.52 -9.59
N LYS A 85 11.28 -19.51 -9.45
CA LYS A 85 10.45 -20.72 -9.61
C LYS A 85 10.54 -21.30 -11.02
N GLY A 86 10.49 -20.46 -12.06
CA GLY A 86 10.61 -20.89 -13.46
C GLY A 86 11.98 -21.48 -13.79
N ASN A 87 13.06 -20.83 -13.34
CA ASN A 87 14.42 -21.29 -13.53
C ASN A 87 14.71 -22.59 -12.75
N ALA A 88 14.17 -22.73 -11.53
CA ALA A 88 14.29 -23.95 -10.75
C ALA A 88 13.59 -25.15 -11.42
N ALA A 89 12.42 -24.94 -12.04
CA ALA A 89 11.75 -25.97 -12.83
C ALA A 89 12.58 -26.35 -14.06
N THR A 90 13.07 -25.36 -14.81
CA THR A 90 13.91 -25.56 -15.99
C THR A 90 15.19 -26.33 -15.65
N LEU A 91 15.83 -25.99 -14.52
CA LEU A 91 17.02 -26.68 -14.02
C LEU A 91 16.75 -28.16 -13.73
N ASN A 92 15.58 -28.48 -13.16
CA ASN A 92 15.19 -29.86 -12.90
C ASN A 92 15.02 -30.65 -14.22
N ASP A 93 14.39 -30.03 -15.22
CA ASP A 93 14.16 -30.67 -16.51
C ASP A 93 15.47 -30.87 -17.30
N ILE A 94 16.37 -29.87 -17.31
CA ILE A 94 17.73 -29.98 -17.86
C ILE A 94 18.50 -31.14 -17.21
N ARG A 95 18.41 -31.29 -15.89
CA ARG A 95 19.09 -32.39 -15.16
C ARG A 95 18.53 -33.77 -15.50
N LYS A 96 17.22 -33.88 -15.73
CA LYS A 96 16.60 -35.12 -16.21
C LYS A 96 17.03 -35.45 -17.64
N GLU A 97 17.06 -34.45 -18.52
CA GLU A 97 17.51 -34.63 -19.90
C GLU A 97 18.97 -35.07 -19.95
N LYS A 98 19.84 -34.42 -19.15
CA LYS A 98 21.24 -34.80 -19.00
C LYS A 98 21.41 -36.27 -18.60
N SER A 99 20.73 -36.72 -17.55
CA SER A 99 20.85 -38.12 -17.09
C SER A 99 20.28 -39.13 -18.11
N GLY A 100 19.22 -38.76 -18.83
CA GLY A 100 18.68 -39.55 -19.93
C GLY A 100 19.66 -39.69 -21.11
N LEU A 101 20.33 -38.60 -21.50
CA LEU A 101 21.38 -38.62 -22.52
C LEU A 101 22.59 -39.46 -22.09
N GLU A 102 23.05 -39.29 -20.85
CA GLU A 102 24.16 -40.09 -20.28
C GLU A 102 23.85 -41.59 -20.30
N SER A 103 22.63 -41.98 -19.89
CA SER A 103 22.18 -43.36 -19.95
C SER A 103 22.12 -43.89 -21.39
N THR A 104 21.62 -43.08 -22.32
CA THR A 104 21.54 -43.43 -23.75
C THR A 104 22.94 -43.64 -24.33
N ILE A 105 23.88 -42.72 -24.06
CA ILE A 105 25.28 -42.85 -24.49
C ILE A 105 25.89 -44.14 -23.95
N ALA A 106 25.73 -44.43 -22.66
CA ALA A 106 26.24 -45.65 -22.04
C ALA A 106 25.67 -46.92 -22.70
N SER A 107 24.37 -46.93 -23.00
CA SER A 107 23.72 -48.06 -23.69
C SER A 107 24.26 -48.28 -25.11
N GLN A 108 24.47 -47.21 -25.88
CA GLN A 108 25.01 -47.29 -27.24
C GLN A 108 26.48 -47.73 -27.23
N GLN A 109 27.28 -47.25 -26.27
CA GLN A 109 28.66 -47.68 -26.08
C GLN A 109 28.75 -49.18 -25.75
N LYS A 110 27.87 -49.69 -24.89
CA LYS A 110 27.81 -51.12 -24.56
C LYS A 110 27.50 -51.97 -25.80
N LEU A 111 26.45 -51.60 -26.57
CA LEU A 111 26.09 -52.30 -27.80
C LEU A 111 27.20 -52.28 -28.84
N LEU A 112 27.88 -51.14 -29.02
CA LEU A 112 29.02 -51.01 -29.92
C LEU A 112 30.20 -51.88 -29.46
N GLY A 113 30.46 -51.92 -28.15
CA GLY A 113 31.46 -52.81 -27.55
C GLY A 113 31.16 -54.29 -27.77
N GLU A 114 29.90 -54.72 -27.61
CA GLU A 114 29.47 -56.09 -27.89
C GLU A 114 29.66 -56.46 -29.37
N LEU A 115 29.36 -55.53 -30.29
CA LEU A 115 29.60 -55.72 -31.72
C LEU A 115 31.10 -55.90 -32.03
N PHE A 116 31.96 -55.04 -31.49
CA PHE A 116 33.41 -55.16 -31.67
C PHE A 116 33.98 -56.43 -31.03
N TYR A 117 33.50 -56.83 -29.85
CA TYR A 117 33.92 -58.06 -29.19
C TYR A 117 33.60 -59.30 -30.03
N ARG A 118 32.39 -59.38 -30.61
CA ARG A 118 32.01 -60.46 -31.53
C ARG A 118 32.83 -60.45 -32.81
N GLN A 119 33.15 -59.27 -33.34
CA GLN A 119 34.03 -59.14 -34.50
C GLN A 119 35.45 -59.63 -34.18
N TYR A 120 36.00 -59.25 -33.03
CA TYR A 120 37.34 -59.66 -32.61
C TYR A 120 37.45 -61.18 -32.44
N LEU A 121 36.49 -61.81 -31.74
CA LEU A 121 36.47 -63.26 -31.57
C LEU A 121 36.38 -64.05 -32.89
N ASN A 122 35.74 -63.47 -33.91
CA ASN A 122 35.56 -64.10 -35.22
C ASN A 122 36.62 -63.67 -36.25
N GLY A 123 37.36 -62.58 -36.02
CA GLY A 123 38.14 -61.85 -37.04
C GLY A 123 39.36 -62.59 -37.59
N ASP A 124 40.08 -63.34 -36.76
CA ASP A 124 41.34 -63.97 -37.17
C ASP A 124 41.18 -65.30 -37.94
N GLN A 125 39.96 -65.85 -38.01
CA GLN A 125 39.73 -67.20 -38.58
C GLN A 125 38.49 -67.30 -39.49
N SER A 126 37.76 -66.20 -39.75
CA SER A 126 36.41 -66.26 -40.34
C SER A 126 36.35 -66.77 -41.78
N TYR A 127 37.26 -66.34 -42.68
CA TYR A 127 37.13 -66.68 -44.10
C TYR A 127 37.49 -68.15 -44.39
N LEU A 128 38.56 -68.65 -43.76
CA LEU A 128 38.98 -70.05 -43.87
C LEU A 128 38.00 -70.98 -43.15
N ARG A 129 37.46 -70.61 -41.98
CA ARG A 129 36.39 -71.39 -41.33
C ARG A 129 35.09 -71.38 -42.12
N ALA A 130 34.72 -70.28 -42.78
CA ALA A 130 33.52 -70.22 -43.61
C ALA A 130 33.58 -71.18 -44.80
N LEU A 131 34.74 -71.25 -45.45
CA LEU A 131 35.01 -72.19 -46.54
C LEU A 131 34.94 -73.65 -46.06
N LEU A 132 35.43 -73.92 -44.85
CA LEU A 132 35.40 -75.25 -44.22
C LEU A 132 34.02 -75.63 -43.64
N GLN A 133 33.15 -74.65 -43.34
CA GLN A 133 31.81 -74.83 -42.77
C GLN A 133 30.67 -74.75 -43.81
N GLN A 134 30.99 -74.69 -45.11
CA GLN A 134 30.01 -74.63 -46.20
C GLN A 134 29.06 -73.42 -46.12
N ARG A 135 29.51 -72.30 -45.52
CA ARG A 135 28.77 -71.03 -45.53
C ARG A 135 29.10 -70.23 -46.79
N ASP A 136 28.14 -69.45 -47.30
CA ASP A 136 28.34 -68.60 -48.48
C ASP A 136 29.35 -67.47 -48.15
N PRO A 137 30.55 -67.47 -48.74
CA PRO A 137 31.59 -66.47 -48.46
C PRO A 137 31.16 -65.06 -48.90
N ASN A 138 30.26 -64.94 -49.87
CA ASN A 138 29.75 -63.64 -50.32
C ASN A 138 28.80 -63.00 -49.30
N GLN A 139 28.03 -63.80 -48.57
CA GLN A 139 27.18 -63.30 -47.48
C GLN A 139 28.04 -62.73 -46.35
N MET A 140 29.08 -63.45 -45.93
CA MET A 140 29.99 -62.94 -44.89
C MET A 140 30.69 -61.65 -45.27
N ALA A 141 31.13 -61.53 -46.54
CA ALA A 141 31.74 -60.29 -47.02
C ALA A 141 30.76 -59.10 -46.93
N ARG A 142 29.48 -59.32 -47.26
CA ARG A 142 28.42 -58.30 -47.09
C ARG A 142 28.15 -57.99 -45.63
N ASP A 143 28.11 -58.99 -44.76
CA ASP A 143 27.86 -58.81 -43.33
C ASP A 143 28.94 -57.96 -42.66
N VAL A 144 30.22 -58.16 -43.01
CA VAL A 144 31.33 -57.32 -42.52
C VAL A 144 31.14 -55.87 -42.95
N VAL A 145 30.73 -55.64 -44.21
CA VAL A 145 30.46 -54.30 -44.73
C VAL A 145 29.26 -53.66 -44.00
N TYR A 146 28.16 -54.39 -43.80
CA TYR A 146 26.99 -53.92 -43.06
C TYR A 146 27.29 -53.59 -41.61
N LEU A 147 28.09 -54.43 -40.93
CA LEU A 147 28.58 -54.13 -39.58
C LEU A 147 29.40 -52.84 -39.56
N GLY A 148 30.25 -52.61 -40.57
CA GLY A 148 30.95 -51.34 -40.73
C GLY A 148 30.02 -50.13 -40.83
N TYR A 149 28.94 -50.22 -41.62
CA TYR A 149 27.93 -49.17 -41.72
C TYR A 149 27.21 -48.94 -40.39
N VAL A 150 26.77 -50.00 -39.70
CA VAL A 150 26.09 -49.91 -38.40
C VAL A 150 26.99 -49.31 -37.33
N SER A 151 28.25 -49.74 -37.25
CA SER A 151 29.23 -49.23 -36.28
C SER A 151 29.53 -47.75 -36.51
N ARG A 152 29.67 -47.32 -37.78
CA ARG A 152 29.86 -45.90 -38.11
C ARG A 152 28.63 -45.06 -37.78
N ALA A 153 27.43 -45.53 -38.12
CA ALA A 153 26.19 -44.85 -37.78
C ALA A 153 26.03 -44.68 -36.26
N ARG A 154 26.35 -45.72 -35.47
CA ARG A 154 26.33 -45.64 -34.00
C ARG A 154 27.40 -44.70 -33.43
N ALA A 155 28.61 -44.71 -33.98
CA ALA A 155 29.66 -43.78 -33.58
C ALA A 155 29.25 -42.33 -33.83
N ASN A 156 28.63 -42.04 -34.98
CA ASN A 156 28.09 -40.72 -35.30
C ASN A 156 26.99 -40.33 -34.30
N LEU A 157 26.02 -41.22 -34.03
CA LEU A 157 24.98 -40.97 -33.02
C LEU A 157 25.56 -40.67 -31.63
N ILE A 158 26.58 -41.40 -31.19
CA ILE A 158 27.27 -41.12 -29.91
C ILE A 158 27.93 -39.73 -29.95
N GLY A 159 28.52 -39.35 -31.09
CA GLY A 159 29.07 -38.01 -31.32
C GLY A 159 28.00 -36.93 -31.15
N ASP A 160 26.84 -37.08 -31.79
CA ASP A 160 25.72 -36.15 -31.71
C ASP A 160 25.17 -36.05 -30.28
N LEU A 161 24.99 -37.20 -29.61
CA LEU A 161 24.54 -37.23 -28.22
C LEU A 161 25.53 -36.56 -27.26
N ARG A 162 26.83 -36.72 -27.48
CA ARG A 162 27.87 -36.03 -26.70
C ARG A 162 27.85 -34.52 -26.95
N HIS A 163 27.65 -34.10 -28.20
CA HIS A 163 27.46 -32.68 -28.51
C HIS A 163 26.24 -32.11 -27.78
N ASN A 164 25.11 -32.80 -27.81
CA ASN A 164 23.91 -32.40 -27.07
C ASN A 164 24.18 -32.33 -25.56
N LEU A 165 24.93 -33.28 -24.99
CA LEU A 165 25.31 -33.26 -23.58
C LEU A 165 26.14 -32.01 -23.23
N THR A 166 27.06 -31.58 -24.09
CA THR A 166 27.81 -30.33 -23.86
C THR A 166 26.91 -29.10 -23.88
N HIS A 167 25.94 -29.05 -24.78
CA HIS A 167 24.94 -27.97 -24.83
C HIS A 167 24.06 -27.95 -23.57
N VAL A 168 23.56 -29.11 -23.13
CA VAL A 168 22.78 -29.24 -21.89
C VAL A 168 23.61 -28.83 -20.66
N ALA A 169 24.90 -29.16 -20.61
CA ALA A 169 25.79 -28.73 -19.53
C ALA A 169 26.02 -27.21 -19.52
N GLN A 170 26.09 -26.56 -20.69
CA GLN A 170 26.16 -25.10 -20.77
C GLN A 170 24.87 -24.44 -20.28
N LEU A 171 23.71 -24.97 -20.66
CA LEU A 171 22.41 -24.50 -20.17
C LEU A 171 22.25 -24.67 -18.65
N ASP A 172 22.70 -25.80 -18.08
CA ASP A 172 22.73 -26.03 -16.63
C ASP A 172 23.58 -24.95 -15.92
N ALA A 173 24.79 -24.68 -16.40
CA ALA A 173 25.67 -23.66 -15.84
C ALA A 173 25.08 -22.24 -15.93
N GLN A 174 24.50 -21.88 -17.09
CA GLN A 174 23.83 -20.58 -17.28
C GLN A 174 22.61 -20.42 -16.37
N THR A 175 21.80 -21.47 -16.20
CA THR A 175 20.61 -21.46 -15.34
C THR A 175 21.01 -21.33 -13.88
N GLN A 176 22.07 -22.02 -13.44
CA GLN A 176 22.60 -21.90 -12.09
C GLN A 176 23.16 -20.49 -11.81
N SER A 177 23.90 -19.91 -12.75
CA SER A 177 24.39 -18.53 -12.64
C SER A 177 23.23 -17.52 -12.56
N SER A 178 22.18 -17.73 -13.36
CA SER A 178 20.97 -16.90 -13.31
C SER A 178 20.26 -16.98 -11.96
N LEU A 179 20.15 -18.18 -11.37
CA LEU A 179 19.59 -18.38 -10.04
C LEU A 179 20.41 -17.70 -8.95
N GLN A 180 21.74 -17.77 -9.02
CA GLN A 180 22.64 -17.05 -8.10
C GLN A 180 22.42 -15.54 -8.18
N LYS A 181 22.35 -14.99 -9.40
CA LYS A 181 22.09 -13.57 -9.62
C LYS A 181 20.72 -13.13 -9.09
N ILE A 182 19.69 -13.94 -9.28
CA ILE A 182 18.35 -13.69 -8.72
C ILE A 182 18.41 -13.67 -7.19
N ALA A 183 19.14 -14.60 -6.57
CA ALA A 183 19.29 -14.65 -5.11
C ALA A 183 20.01 -13.41 -4.55
N GLU A 184 21.07 -12.94 -5.23
CA GLU A 184 21.77 -11.69 -4.89
C GLU A 184 20.85 -10.48 -4.98
N LEU A 185 20.15 -10.30 -6.12
CA LEU A 185 19.21 -9.20 -6.34
C LEU A 185 18.07 -9.21 -5.31
N LYS A 186 17.55 -10.39 -4.98
CA LYS A 186 16.49 -10.56 -3.97
C LYS A 186 16.99 -10.13 -2.59
N SER A 187 18.22 -10.50 -2.22
CA SER A 187 18.83 -10.09 -0.95
C SER A 187 19.04 -8.57 -0.88
N GLU A 188 19.50 -7.95 -1.96
CA GLU A 188 19.66 -6.50 -2.05
C GLU A 188 18.32 -5.76 -1.93
N GLN A 189 17.32 -6.20 -2.69
CA GLN A 189 15.97 -5.62 -2.64
C GLN A 189 15.31 -5.77 -1.27
N GLU A 190 15.52 -6.91 -0.59
CA GLU A 190 14.99 -7.12 0.76
C GLU A 190 15.62 -6.16 1.78
N LYS A 191 16.94 -5.92 1.68
CA LYS A 191 17.64 -4.95 2.54
C LYS A 191 17.14 -3.51 2.31
N GLU A 192 17.02 -3.11 1.04
CA GLU A 192 16.49 -1.80 0.67
C GLU A 192 15.05 -1.61 1.21
N ARG A 193 14.20 -2.63 1.04
CA ARG A 193 12.83 -2.62 1.55
C ARG A 193 12.78 -2.47 3.07
N GLN A 194 13.60 -3.20 3.80
CA GLN A 194 13.63 -3.13 5.27
C GLN A 194 14.03 -1.73 5.76
N GLU A 195 14.98 -1.10 5.08
CA GLU A 195 15.38 0.28 5.39
C GLU A 195 14.24 1.27 5.10
N LEU A 196 13.57 1.14 3.96
CA LEU A 196 12.40 1.96 3.62
C LEU A 196 11.25 1.78 4.63
N GLN A 197 11.02 0.56 5.13
CA GLN A 197 10.00 0.29 6.14
C GLN A 197 10.32 0.95 7.50
N LYS A 198 11.59 0.96 7.92
CA LYS A 198 12.02 1.69 9.12
C LYS A 198 11.75 3.19 8.98
N GLN A 199 12.18 3.78 7.87
CA GLN A 199 11.95 5.20 7.58
C GLN A 199 10.44 5.53 7.49
N GLN A 200 9.64 4.62 6.93
CA GLN A 200 8.19 4.76 6.87
C GLN A 200 7.57 4.79 8.28
N ALA A 201 8.00 3.92 9.18
CA ALA A 201 7.51 3.87 10.56
C ALA A 201 7.81 5.17 11.33
N GLU A 202 9.05 5.67 11.22
CA GLU A 202 9.47 6.95 11.82
C GLU A 202 8.64 8.13 11.28
N ARG A 203 8.46 8.20 9.95
CA ARG A 203 7.65 9.25 9.31
C ARG A 203 6.18 9.19 9.74
N ARG A 204 5.62 7.99 9.92
CA ARG A 204 4.24 7.81 10.41
C ARG A 204 4.08 8.34 11.84
N GLN A 205 5.05 8.07 12.71
CA GLN A 205 5.04 8.63 14.08
C GLN A 205 5.14 10.15 14.06
N LEU A 206 6.03 10.72 13.25
CA LEU A 206 6.16 12.17 13.08
C LEU A 206 4.83 12.80 12.62
N LEU A 207 4.17 12.20 11.63
CA LEU A 207 2.88 12.69 11.14
C LEU A 207 1.79 12.64 12.22
N GLN A 208 1.75 11.59 13.04
CA GLN A 208 0.82 11.52 14.17
C GLN A 208 1.07 12.66 15.17
N HIS A 209 2.32 12.90 15.54
CA HIS A 209 2.69 14.00 16.42
C HIS A 209 2.32 15.37 15.83
N LEU A 210 2.66 15.63 14.56
CA LEU A 210 2.33 16.88 13.87
C LEU A 210 0.80 17.08 13.75
N SER A 211 0.05 16.02 13.44
CA SER A 211 -1.41 16.09 13.34
C SER A 211 -2.07 16.42 14.69
N ALA A 212 -1.56 15.86 15.77
CA ALA A 212 -2.02 16.17 17.13
C ALA A 212 -1.69 17.62 17.52
N GLN A 213 -0.50 18.11 17.17
CA GLN A 213 -0.09 19.50 17.39
C GLN A 213 -0.97 20.48 16.61
N ILE A 214 -1.22 20.23 15.32
CA ILE A 214 -2.12 21.03 14.47
C ILE A 214 -3.53 21.08 15.09
N LYS A 215 -4.04 19.93 15.55
CA LYS A 215 -5.36 19.87 16.23
C LYS A 215 -5.39 20.72 17.50
N SER A 216 -4.33 20.68 18.31
CA SER A 216 -4.20 21.49 19.52
C SER A 216 -4.13 22.98 19.20
N GLN A 217 -3.23 23.39 18.30
CA GLN A 217 -3.06 24.78 17.85
C GLN A 217 -4.36 25.36 17.29
N ARG A 218 -5.07 24.63 16.41
CA ARG A 218 -6.41 25.03 15.92
C ARG A 218 -7.43 25.15 17.06
N GLY A 219 -7.38 24.24 18.03
CA GLY A 219 -8.21 24.29 19.23
C GLY A 219 -7.93 25.52 20.11
N GLU A 220 -6.68 25.94 20.25
CA GLU A 220 -6.29 27.14 21.00
C GLU A 220 -6.69 28.42 20.26
N ILE A 221 -6.42 28.50 18.96
CA ILE A 221 -6.83 29.64 18.12
C ILE A 221 -8.35 29.85 18.22
N THR A 222 -9.15 28.79 18.16
CA THR A 222 -10.61 28.90 18.30
C THR A 222 -11.08 29.25 19.72
N LYS A 223 -10.30 28.96 20.77
CA LYS A 223 -10.57 29.46 22.14
C LYS A 223 -10.25 30.96 22.22
N LEU A 224 -9.06 31.36 21.82
CA LEU A 224 -8.63 32.76 21.83
C LEU A 224 -9.53 33.66 20.98
N GLN A 225 -9.97 33.21 19.80
CA GLN A 225 -10.95 33.96 18.98
C GLN A 225 -12.31 34.12 19.68
N ARG A 226 -12.73 33.17 20.52
CA ARG A 226 -13.95 33.31 21.31
C ARG A 226 -13.75 34.30 22.46
N ASP A 227 -12.59 34.28 23.09
CA ASP A 227 -12.26 35.19 24.20
C ASP A 227 -12.03 36.62 23.72
N GLU A 228 -11.38 36.81 22.57
CA GLU A 228 -11.29 38.08 21.84
C GLU A 228 -12.69 38.67 21.63
N LYS A 229 -13.60 37.90 21.01
CA LYS A 229 -15.00 38.33 20.79
C LYS A 229 -15.73 38.69 22.08
N ARG A 230 -15.52 37.94 23.17
CA ARG A 230 -16.13 38.22 24.48
C ARG A 230 -15.59 39.53 25.08
N LEU A 231 -14.29 39.76 24.99
CA LEU A 231 -13.65 41.00 25.45
C LEU A 231 -14.10 42.20 24.63
N THR A 232 -14.24 42.07 23.31
CA THR A 232 -14.79 43.15 22.47
C THR A 232 -16.22 43.49 22.89
N GLN A 233 -17.06 42.47 23.11
CA GLN A 233 -18.43 42.66 23.60
C GLN A 233 -18.48 43.27 25.00
N LEU A 234 -17.52 42.94 25.88
CA LEU A 234 -17.45 43.50 27.22
C LEU A 234 -17.06 44.99 27.17
N ILE A 235 -16.07 45.35 26.37
CA ILE A 235 -15.66 46.75 26.16
C ILE A 235 -16.83 47.55 25.56
N GLU A 236 -17.55 46.99 24.58
CA GLU A 236 -18.76 47.60 24.01
C GLU A 236 -19.89 47.74 25.05
N ARG A 237 -20.07 46.76 25.94
CA ARG A 237 -21.03 46.87 27.05
C ARG A 237 -20.62 47.90 28.08
N LEU A 238 -19.36 47.98 28.47
CA LEU A 238 -18.86 48.96 29.44
C LEU A 238 -19.01 50.39 28.91
N THR A 239 -18.73 50.60 27.61
CA THR A 239 -18.97 51.88 26.93
C THR A 239 -20.47 52.20 26.80
N ARG A 240 -21.33 51.19 26.54
CA ARG A 240 -22.80 51.38 26.55
C ARG A 240 -23.39 51.61 27.94
N LEU A 241 -22.88 50.96 28.99
CA LEU A 241 -23.39 51.06 30.37
C LEU A 241 -23.07 52.41 31.02
N ALA A 242 -22.04 53.11 30.55
CA ALA A 242 -21.82 54.52 30.87
C ALA A 242 -22.93 55.47 30.32
N ALA A 243 -23.89 54.97 29.53
CA ALA A 243 -24.92 55.76 28.87
C ALA A 243 -26.39 55.41 29.20
N LYS A 244 -26.72 54.39 30.02
CA LYS A 244 -28.08 54.13 30.61
C LYS A 244 -28.13 52.79 31.37
N PRO A 245 -29.06 52.59 32.33
CA PRO A 245 -29.13 51.37 33.13
C PRO A 245 -29.87 50.21 32.42
N PRO A 246 -29.66 48.94 32.84
CA PRO A 246 -29.95 47.75 32.05
C PRO A 246 -31.22 46.97 32.47
N LYS A 247 -31.73 46.08 31.59
CA LYS A 247 -32.65 44.97 31.93
C LYS A 247 -31.94 43.62 31.71
N LYS A 248 -32.15 42.70 32.66
CA LYS A 248 -31.51 41.36 32.78
C LYS A 248 -32.15 40.27 31.89
N PRO A 249 -31.45 39.15 31.66
CA PRO A 249 -31.62 38.25 30.52
C PRO A 249 -32.34 36.93 30.86
N ALA A 250 -32.81 36.22 29.83
CA ALA A 250 -33.22 34.82 29.92
C ALA A 250 -32.31 33.93 29.05
N THR A 251 -31.71 32.97 29.72
CA THR A 251 -30.80 31.90 29.29
C THR A 251 -31.56 30.78 28.58
N LYS A 252 -31.04 30.27 27.45
CA LYS A 252 -31.21 28.86 27.03
C LYS A 252 -29.99 28.39 26.22
N THR A 253 -29.38 27.32 26.67
CA THR A 253 -28.44 26.46 25.93
C THR A 253 -28.60 25.02 26.48
N PRO A 254 -28.07 23.97 25.84
CA PRO A 254 -28.68 23.21 24.74
C PRO A 254 -28.89 21.73 25.12
N SER A 255 -29.83 21.02 24.47
CA SER A 255 -29.91 19.55 24.55
C SER A 255 -29.39 18.91 23.27
N LYS A 256 -28.30 18.15 23.44
CA LYS A 256 -27.64 17.26 22.49
C LYS A 256 -28.41 15.93 22.41
N PRO A 257 -28.57 15.30 21.24
CA PRO A 257 -28.83 13.86 21.16
C PRO A 257 -27.52 13.06 21.10
N GLU A 258 -27.46 11.99 21.90
CA GLU A 258 -26.49 10.89 21.78
C GLU A 258 -26.58 10.21 20.41
N PRO A 259 -25.45 9.79 19.81
CA PRO A 259 -25.43 8.71 18.84
C PRO A 259 -25.41 7.38 19.58
N THR A 260 -26.48 6.60 19.43
CA THR A 260 -26.51 5.17 19.71
C THR A 260 -25.47 4.47 18.85
N GLU A 261 -24.53 3.75 19.48
CA GLU A 261 -23.65 2.81 18.80
C GLU A 261 -24.47 1.63 18.24
N PRO A 262 -24.42 1.32 16.94
CA PRO A 262 -24.73 -0.01 16.46
C PRO A 262 -23.48 -0.87 16.63
N GLN A 263 -23.57 -1.86 17.51
CA GLN A 263 -22.65 -2.98 17.57
C GLN A 263 -22.61 -3.66 16.19
N THR A 264 -21.50 -3.50 15.48
CA THR A 264 -21.31 -4.15 14.18
C THR A 264 -21.07 -5.63 14.43
N ALA A 265 -22.10 -6.45 14.19
CA ALA A 265 -21.96 -7.88 14.11
C ALA A 265 -20.84 -8.24 13.13
N GLN A 266 -19.86 -9.00 13.62
CA GLN A 266 -18.70 -9.48 12.88
C GLN A 266 -19.17 -10.37 11.73
N GLN A 267 -19.26 -9.77 10.54
CA GLN A 267 -19.49 -10.47 9.29
C GLN A 267 -18.15 -10.62 8.58
N ARG A 268 -17.65 -11.85 8.56
CA ARG A 268 -16.37 -12.28 8.00
C ARG A 268 -16.59 -12.84 6.60
N ASN A 269 -15.78 -12.40 5.64
CA ASN A 269 -15.74 -12.95 4.29
C ASN A 269 -14.64 -14.00 4.17
N GLU A 270 -14.98 -15.21 3.75
CA GLU A 270 -14.03 -16.33 3.62
C GLU A 270 -13.81 -16.77 2.17
N GLU A 271 -14.62 -16.28 1.22
CA GLU A 271 -14.55 -16.64 -0.19
C GLU A 271 -14.08 -15.47 -1.11
N LEU A 272 -13.28 -15.80 -2.14
CA LEU A 272 -12.69 -14.84 -3.10
C LEU A 272 -13.30 -14.98 -4.51
N PRO A 273 -13.20 -13.95 -5.39
CA PRO A 273 -13.64 -14.01 -6.78
C PRO A 273 -12.84 -15.05 -7.58
N THR A 274 -13.51 -15.76 -8.50
CA THR A 274 -12.91 -16.75 -9.40
C THR A 274 -13.10 -16.38 -10.88
N PRO A 275 -12.25 -16.88 -11.81
CA PRO A 275 -12.25 -16.49 -13.22
C PRO A 275 -13.54 -16.76 -14.02
N TYR A 276 -14.47 -17.53 -13.47
CA TYR A 276 -15.66 -18.00 -14.19
C TYR A 276 -16.89 -17.08 -14.05
N ALA A 277 -16.79 -16.00 -13.27
CA ALA A 277 -17.91 -15.10 -12.98
C ALA A 277 -18.05 -13.97 -14.01
N GLY A 278 -18.42 -14.30 -15.24
CA GLY A 278 -19.17 -13.36 -16.10
C GLY A 278 -18.55 -13.00 -17.46
N ASN A 279 -18.95 -13.74 -18.49
CA ASN A 279 -18.90 -13.30 -19.89
C ASN A 279 -20.16 -12.49 -20.28
N GLY A 280 -20.72 -11.68 -19.36
CA GLY A 280 -21.96 -10.92 -19.57
C GLY A 280 -21.86 -9.48 -19.06
N ALA A 281 -22.85 -8.65 -19.39
CA ALA A 281 -22.90 -7.24 -18.97
C ALA A 281 -22.76 -7.13 -17.44
N PHE A 282 -21.94 -6.19 -16.95
CA PHE A 282 -21.63 -6.04 -15.52
C PHE A 282 -22.90 -5.92 -14.68
N ALA A 283 -23.92 -5.19 -15.16
CA ALA A 283 -25.22 -5.05 -14.52
C ALA A 283 -25.93 -6.38 -14.16
N ALA A 284 -25.70 -7.46 -14.92
CA ALA A 284 -26.31 -8.77 -14.68
C ALA A 284 -25.67 -9.55 -13.51
N THR A 285 -24.54 -9.06 -12.99
CA THR A 285 -23.79 -9.67 -11.87
C THR A 285 -24.19 -9.16 -10.49
N ARG A 286 -25.16 -8.23 -10.41
CA ARG A 286 -25.66 -7.67 -9.15
C ARG A 286 -26.08 -8.77 -8.17
N GLY A 287 -25.52 -8.73 -6.96
CA GLY A 287 -25.77 -9.68 -5.88
C GLY A 287 -25.03 -11.01 -6.01
N LYS A 288 -24.23 -11.20 -7.07
CA LYS A 288 -23.48 -12.44 -7.35
C LYS A 288 -21.96 -12.26 -7.23
N LEU A 289 -21.50 -11.02 -7.12
CA LEU A 289 -20.07 -10.72 -6.98
C LEU A 289 -19.58 -11.17 -5.60
N ARG A 290 -18.27 -11.40 -5.52
CA ARG A 290 -17.59 -11.78 -4.28
C ARG A 290 -16.73 -10.61 -3.82
N LEU A 291 -16.55 -10.48 -2.51
CA LEU A 291 -15.66 -9.47 -1.98
C LEU A 291 -14.20 -9.75 -2.40
N PRO A 292 -13.41 -8.71 -2.67
CA PRO A 292 -12.09 -8.85 -3.29
C PRO A 292 -11.01 -9.42 -2.36
N VAL A 293 -11.28 -9.53 -1.06
CA VAL A 293 -10.36 -10.04 -0.05
C VAL A 293 -11.10 -10.79 1.04
N LYS A 294 -10.45 -11.78 1.66
CA LYS A 294 -10.95 -12.45 2.87
C LYS A 294 -10.69 -11.58 4.10
N GLY A 295 -11.66 -11.44 4.98
CA GLY A 295 -11.49 -10.58 6.14
C GLY A 295 -12.80 -10.10 6.77
N ASP A 296 -12.66 -9.32 7.85
CA ASP A 296 -13.78 -8.80 8.62
C ASP A 296 -14.16 -7.40 8.15
N ILE A 297 -15.44 -7.15 7.90
CA ILE A 297 -15.90 -5.80 7.55
C ILE A 297 -15.90 -4.93 8.80
N ALA A 298 -15.01 -3.95 8.84
CA ALA A 298 -14.87 -3.03 9.96
C ALA A 298 -15.59 -1.70 9.76
N ASN A 299 -15.75 -1.23 8.52
CA ASN A 299 -16.58 -0.07 8.20
C ASN A 299 -17.45 -0.35 6.97
N ARG A 300 -18.65 0.26 6.94
CA ARG A 300 -19.65 0.09 5.88
C ARG A 300 -19.93 1.39 5.17
N PHE A 301 -20.50 1.29 3.98
CA PHE A 301 -21.01 2.45 3.24
C PHE A 301 -22.03 3.22 4.09
N GLY A 302 -21.91 4.55 4.14
CA GLY A 302 -22.82 5.43 4.85
C GLY A 302 -22.52 5.65 6.34
N SER A 303 -21.68 4.82 6.99
CA SER A 303 -21.36 5.01 8.41
C SER A 303 -20.57 6.31 8.65
N PRO A 304 -20.72 7.00 9.79
CA PRO A 304 -19.97 8.21 10.08
C PRO A 304 -18.49 7.90 10.31
N ARG A 305 -17.58 8.70 9.74
CA ARG A 305 -16.14 8.60 10.01
C ARG A 305 -15.78 9.45 11.22
N GLU A 306 -15.27 8.82 12.28
CA GLU A 306 -14.92 9.47 13.56
C GLU A 306 -13.98 10.68 13.39
N GLU A 307 -13.14 10.65 12.37
CA GLU A 307 -12.06 11.61 12.14
C GLU A 307 -12.52 12.90 11.42
N THR A 308 -13.58 12.83 10.60
CA THR A 308 -14.01 13.93 9.72
C THR A 308 -15.50 14.25 9.80
N GLY A 309 -16.32 13.36 10.37
CA GLY A 309 -17.78 13.47 10.38
C GLY A 309 -18.44 13.20 9.02
N ILE A 310 -17.66 12.91 7.97
CA ILE A 310 -18.16 12.59 6.63
C ILE A 310 -18.44 11.08 6.56
N SER A 311 -19.56 10.69 5.94
CA SER A 311 -19.90 9.27 5.77
C SER A 311 -18.90 8.52 4.88
N TRP A 312 -18.62 7.27 5.24
CA TRP A 312 -17.84 6.35 4.41
C TRP A 312 -18.50 6.13 3.04
N LYS A 313 -17.71 6.27 1.97
CA LYS A 313 -18.16 6.06 0.58
C LYS A 313 -17.95 4.63 0.07
N GLY A 314 -17.50 3.72 0.93
CA GLY A 314 -17.17 2.34 0.59
C GLY A 314 -17.07 1.47 1.85
N LEU A 315 -16.47 0.30 1.71
CA LEU A 315 -16.20 -0.65 2.78
C LEU A 315 -14.73 -0.55 3.21
N PHE A 316 -14.48 -0.85 4.49
CA PHE A 316 -13.13 -1.17 4.98
C PHE A 316 -13.12 -2.61 5.49
N ILE A 317 -12.33 -3.46 4.83
CA ILE A 317 -12.25 -4.90 5.11
C ILE A 317 -10.90 -5.18 5.77
N LYS A 318 -10.91 -5.51 7.06
CA LYS A 318 -9.71 -5.90 7.80
C LYS A 318 -9.18 -7.22 7.27
N ALA A 319 -7.95 -7.21 6.81
CA ALA A 319 -7.30 -8.39 6.25
C ALA A 319 -5.80 -8.36 6.60
N GLN A 320 -5.19 -9.53 6.61
CA GLN A 320 -3.76 -9.66 6.89
C GLN A 320 -2.94 -8.92 5.83
N GLU A 321 -1.95 -8.16 6.27
CA GLU A 321 -1.00 -7.47 5.40
C GLU A 321 -0.33 -8.47 4.44
N GLY A 322 -0.22 -8.10 3.16
CA GLY A 322 0.26 -8.97 2.10
C GLY A 322 -0.77 -9.92 1.49
N SER A 323 -2.00 -10.01 2.02
CA SER A 323 -3.06 -10.82 1.39
C SER A 323 -3.37 -10.32 -0.02
N GLU A 324 -3.60 -11.24 -0.96
CA GLU A 324 -3.95 -10.87 -2.33
C GLU A 324 -5.32 -10.19 -2.40
N VAL A 325 -5.35 -9.03 -3.07
CA VAL A 325 -6.57 -8.33 -3.46
C VAL A 325 -6.89 -8.73 -4.88
N ARG A 326 -8.10 -9.25 -5.08
CA ARG A 326 -8.54 -9.79 -6.38
C ARG A 326 -9.56 -8.90 -7.06
N SER A 327 -9.50 -8.82 -8.38
CA SER A 327 -10.51 -8.10 -9.15
C SER A 327 -11.87 -8.77 -8.99
N ILE A 328 -12.92 -8.00 -8.69
CA ILE A 328 -14.27 -8.53 -8.52
C ILE A 328 -14.89 -9.01 -9.84
N ALA A 329 -14.44 -8.46 -10.97
CA ALA A 329 -14.96 -8.73 -12.31
C ALA A 329 -13.92 -8.43 -13.39
N ASN A 330 -14.22 -8.79 -14.63
CA ASN A 330 -13.40 -8.44 -15.79
C ASN A 330 -13.40 -6.92 -16.01
N GLY A 331 -12.28 -6.35 -16.47
CA GLY A 331 -12.18 -4.92 -16.72
C GLY A 331 -10.78 -4.48 -17.17
N ARG A 332 -10.57 -3.17 -17.19
CA ARG A 332 -9.29 -2.53 -17.47
C ARG A 332 -8.87 -1.65 -16.31
N VAL A 333 -7.60 -1.71 -15.92
CA VAL A 333 -7.04 -0.82 -14.92
C VAL A 333 -6.94 0.59 -15.50
N VAL A 334 -7.68 1.55 -14.94
CA VAL A 334 -7.67 2.95 -15.40
C VAL A 334 -6.81 3.85 -14.52
N PHE A 335 -6.46 3.40 -13.32
CA PHE A 335 -5.57 4.10 -12.39
C PHE A 335 -4.84 3.10 -11.50
N ALA A 336 -3.55 3.31 -11.27
CA ALA A 336 -2.72 2.47 -10.40
C ALA A 336 -1.55 3.30 -9.85
N ASP A 337 -1.83 4.11 -8.82
CA ASP A 337 -0.84 4.98 -8.18
C ASP A 337 -1.25 5.33 -6.75
N TRP A 338 -0.38 6.01 -6.02
CA TRP A 338 -0.63 6.52 -4.69
C TRP A 338 -1.52 7.78 -4.73
N LEU A 339 -2.60 7.76 -3.95
CA LEU A 339 -3.52 8.89 -3.79
C LEU A 339 -3.68 9.26 -2.31
N ARG A 340 -3.62 10.57 -2.02
CA ARG A 340 -3.73 11.07 -0.63
C ARG A 340 -5.05 10.64 0.00
N GLY A 341 -4.96 10.03 1.19
CA GLY A 341 -6.10 9.51 1.94
C GLY A 341 -6.59 8.12 1.52
N PHE A 342 -6.08 7.58 0.41
CA PHE A 342 -6.37 6.22 -0.07
C PHE A 342 -5.11 5.35 -0.20
N GLY A 343 -3.92 5.91 -0.01
CA GLY A 343 -2.66 5.18 -0.17
C GLY A 343 -2.47 4.70 -1.60
N ASN A 344 -1.83 3.54 -1.76
CA ASN A 344 -1.75 2.89 -3.06
C ASN A 344 -3.14 2.44 -3.50
N LEU A 345 -3.64 3.05 -4.57
CA LEU A 345 -4.98 2.87 -5.09
C LEU A 345 -4.92 2.29 -6.51
N ILE A 346 -5.71 1.25 -6.74
CA ILE A 346 -5.99 0.74 -8.07
C ILE A 346 -7.48 0.89 -8.38
N ILE A 347 -7.79 1.34 -9.59
CA ILE A 347 -9.15 1.52 -10.09
C ILE A 347 -9.32 0.68 -11.35
N VAL A 348 -10.33 -0.17 -11.35
CA VAL A 348 -10.69 -1.02 -12.49
C VAL A 348 -12.01 -0.53 -13.06
N ASP A 349 -12.01 -0.22 -14.36
CA ASP A 349 -13.21 0.05 -15.14
C ASP A 349 -13.75 -1.25 -15.71
N HIS A 350 -15.02 -1.55 -15.40
CA HIS A 350 -15.70 -2.76 -15.83
C HIS A 350 -16.60 -2.53 -17.06
N GLY A 351 -16.61 -1.33 -17.62
CA GLY A 351 -17.51 -0.93 -18.68
C GLY A 351 -18.86 -0.41 -18.16
N ASP A 352 -19.66 0.14 -19.07
CA ASP A 352 -21.00 0.69 -18.80
C ASP A 352 -21.03 1.76 -17.67
N GLY A 353 -19.88 2.41 -17.40
CA GLY A 353 -19.75 3.41 -16.34
C GLY A 353 -19.59 2.83 -14.93
N TYR A 354 -19.37 1.52 -14.79
CA TYR A 354 -19.07 0.87 -13.51
C TYR A 354 -17.58 0.81 -13.23
N MET A 355 -17.19 1.23 -12.03
CA MET A 355 -15.80 1.19 -11.58
C MET A 355 -15.70 0.58 -10.19
N SER A 356 -14.61 -0.13 -9.93
CA SER A 356 -14.22 -0.58 -8.59
C SER A 356 -12.89 0.02 -8.19
N LEU A 357 -12.80 0.44 -6.93
CA LEU A 357 -11.65 1.11 -6.35
C LEU A 357 -11.14 0.25 -5.19
N TYR A 358 -9.82 0.04 -5.16
CA TYR A 358 -9.14 -0.77 -4.16
C TYR A 358 -7.97 0.05 -3.59
N GLY A 359 -8.09 0.52 -2.36
CA GLY A 359 -7.12 1.40 -1.70
C GLY A 359 -6.47 0.79 -0.46
N ASN A 360 -5.50 1.52 0.09
CA ASN A 360 -4.66 1.19 1.23
C ASN A 360 -3.72 0.00 1.01
N ASN A 361 -3.48 -0.35 -0.26
CA ASN A 361 -2.66 -1.51 -0.61
C ASN A 361 -1.20 -1.29 -0.20
N GLN A 362 -0.48 -2.34 0.18
CA GLN A 362 0.98 -2.25 0.32
C GLN A 362 1.68 -2.24 -1.04
N THR A 363 1.09 -2.94 -2.01
CA THR A 363 1.69 -3.17 -3.33
C THR A 363 0.60 -3.17 -4.38
N LEU A 364 0.84 -2.49 -5.49
CA LEU A 364 0.05 -2.63 -6.71
C LEU A 364 0.72 -3.68 -7.59
N LEU A 365 -0.02 -4.68 -8.06
CA LEU A 365 0.52 -5.76 -8.90
C LEU A 365 0.35 -5.45 -10.39
N LYS A 366 -0.71 -4.70 -10.73
CA LYS A 366 -1.03 -4.26 -12.09
C LYS A 366 -0.64 -2.79 -12.32
N LYS A 367 -0.56 -2.37 -13.58
CA LYS A 367 -0.35 -0.97 -14.01
C LYS A 367 -1.57 -0.46 -14.76
N ALA A 368 -1.67 0.87 -14.88
CA ALA A 368 -2.69 1.49 -15.71
C ALA A 368 -2.59 1.02 -17.17
N GLY A 369 -3.74 0.74 -17.78
CA GLY A 369 -3.88 0.19 -19.13
C GLY A 369 -4.01 -1.33 -19.20
N GLU A 370 -3.56 -2.07 -18.18
CA GLU A 370 -3.63 -3.54 -18.17
C GLU A 370 -5.07 -4.04 -18.09
N GLU A 371 -5.35 -5.14 -18.79
CA GLU A 371 -6.61 -5.88 -18.66
C GLU A 371 -6.55 -6.81 -17.46
N VAL A 372 -7.68 -6.96 -16.79
CA VAL A 372 -7.84 -7.83 -15.63
C VAL A 372 -9.08 -8.69 -15.79
N THR A 373 -8.98 -9.94 -15.38
CA THR A 373 -10.10 -10.86 -15.29
C THR A 373 -10.59 -10.98 -13.85
N ALA A 374 -11.83 -11.42 -13.67
CA ALA A 374 -12.38 -11.69 -12.35
C ALA A 374 -11.48 -12.67 -11.59
N GLY A 375 -11.12 -12.35 -10.35
CA GLY A 375 -10.24 -13.19 -9.54
C GLY A 375 -8.74 -12.98 -9.75
N ASP A 376 -8.31 -12.20 -10.74
CA ASP A 376 -6.89 -11.85 -10.89
C ASP A 376 -6.38 -11.07 -9.68
N ALA A 377 -5.17 -11.40 -9.22
CA ALA A 377 -4.50 -10.63 -8.19
C ALA A 377 -4.07 -9.26 -8.78
N ILE A 378 -4.64 -8.18 -8.24
CA ILE A 378 -4.42 -6.81 -8.72
C ILE A 378 -3.58 -5.98 -7.77
N ALA A 379 -3.59 -6.31 -6.48
CA ALA A 379 -2.83 -5.64 -5.43
C ALA A 379 -2.61 -6.59 -4.24
N ALA A 380 -1.86 -6.13 -3.25
CA ALA A 380 -1.73 -6.79 -1.96
C ALA A 380 -2.19 -5.84 -0.84
N VAL A 381 -2.93 -6.36 0.14
CA VAL A 381 -3.45 -5.61 1.29
C VAL A 381 -2.29 -4.99 2.06
N GLY A 382 -2.51 -3.77 2.54
CA GLY A 382 -1.59 -3.12 3.48
C GLY A 382 -2.30 -2.10 4.34
N ASN A 383 -1.54 -1.10 4.75
CA ASN A 383 -2.01 0.02 5.55
C ASN A 383 -1.49 1.36 4.98
N SER A 384 -1.27 1.44 3.66
CA SER A 384 -0.80 2.69 3.03
C SER A 384 -1.85 3.79 3.12
N GLY A 385 -1.43 5.04 2.98
CA GLY A 385 -2.35 6.19 3.10
C GLY A 385 -2.67 6.62 4.53
N GLY A 386 -1.89 6.14 5.50
CA GLY A 386 -1.90 6.65 6.89
C GLY A 386 -2.94 6.01 7.81
N ILE A 387 -3.52 4.87 7.43
CA ILE A 387 -4.43 4.12 8.31
C ILE A 387 -3.59 3.20 9.22
N PRO A 388 -3.83 3.17 10.54
CA PRO A 388 -3.02 2.33 11.45
C PRO A 388 -3.30 0.83 11.30
N GLN A 389 -4.50 0.47 10.85
CA GLN A 389 -4.93 -0.92 10.69
C GLN A 389 -4.70 -1.40 9.25
N SER A 390 -4.16 -2.61 9.10
CA SER A 390 -4.10 -3.31 7.82
C SER A 390 -5.51 -3.69 7.34
N GLY A 391 -5.80 -3.38 6.08
CA GLY A 391 -7.08 -3.69 5.48
C GLY A 391 -7.25 -3.03 4.13
N LEU A 392 -8.26 -3.49 3.39
CA LEU A 392 -8.60 -2.98 2.07
C LEU A 392 -9.70 -1.92 2.19
N TYR A 393 -9.46 -0.76 1.58
CA TYR A 393 -10.54 0.16 1.23
C TYR A 393 -11.17 -0.27 -0.09
N PHE A 394 -12.47 -0.56 -0.10
CA PHE A 394 -13.18 -1.01 -1.29
C PHE A 394 -14.39 -0.13 -1.58
N GLU A 395 -14.44 0.46 -2.77
CA GLU A 395 -15.53 1.33 -3.21
C GLU A 395 -15.99 0.91 -4.62
N MET A 396 -17.30 0.98 -4.85
CA MET A 396 -17.88 0.79 -6.17
C MET A 396 -18.58 2.07 -6.62
N ARG A 397 -18.41 2.41 -7.89
CA ARG A 397 -19.00 3.60 -8.51
C ARG A 397 -19.79 3.23 -9.74
N TYR A 398 -20.88 3.97 -9.97
CA TYR A 398 -21.62 3.99 -11.21
C TYR A 398 -21.75 5.43 -11.66
N GLN A 399 -21.29 5.76 -12.87
CA GLN A 399 -21.29 7.12 -13.40
C GLN A 399 -20.66 8.13 -12.41
N SER A 400 -19.50 7.76 -11.85
CA SER A 400 -18.74 8.55 -10.87
C SER A 400 -19.42 8.75 -9.50
N ARG A 401 -20.58 8.14 -9.24
CA ARG A 401 -21.25 8.20 -7.94
C ARG A 401 -21.02 6.91 -7.15
N PRO A 402 -20.59 7.00 -5.88
CA PRO A 402 -20.41 5.82 -5.05
C PRO A 402 -21.76 5.21 -4.65
N PHE A 403 -21.82 3.89 -4.61
CA PHE A 403 -22.96 3.14 -4.11
C PHE A 403 -22.50 2.01 -3.17
N ASP A 404 -23.42 1.46 -2.38
CA ASP A 404 -23.10 0.41 -1.41
C ASP A 404 -22.59 -0.86 -2.09
N PRO A 405 -21.32 -1.26 -1.90
CA PRO A 405 -20.76 -2.47 -2.52
C PRO A 405 -21.43 -3.76 -2.03
N LEU A 406 -22.02 -3.78 -0.82
CA LEU A 406 -22.73 -4.95 -0.30
C LEU A 406 -24.06 -5.21 -1.03
N SER A 407 -24.57 -4.24 -1.79
CA SER A 407 -25.72 -4.48 -2.67
C SER A 407 -25.36 -5.28 -3.94
N TRP A 408 -24.06 -5.51 -4.18
CA TRP A 408 -23.51 -6.25 -5.31
C TRP A 408 -22.70 -7.47 -4.91
N CYS A 409 -21.93 -7.36 -3.82
CA CYS A 409 -21.08 -8.41 -3.31
C CYS A 409 -21.78 -9.19 -2.20
N ALA A 410 -21.84 -10.52 -2.33
CA ALA A 410 -22.33 -11.39 -1.27
C ALA A 410 -21.23 -11.62 -0.22
N LEU A 411 -21.60 -11.49 1.06
CA LEU A 411 -20.82 -12.00 2.19
C LEU A 411 -21.00 -13.53 2.26
N ARG A 412 -19.91 -14.28 2.22
CA ARG A 412 -19.93 -15.74 2.39
C ARG A 412 -18.78 -16.23 3.23
#